data_AF-B0WLD5-F1
#
_entry.id   AF-B0WLD5-F1
#
_cell.length_a   1.000
_cell.length_b   1.000
_cell.length_c   1.000
_cell.angle_alpha   90.00
_cell.angle_beta   90.00
_cell.angle_gamma   90.00
#
_symmetry.space_group_name_H-M   'P 1'
#
loop_
_entity.id
_entity.type
_entity.pdbx_description
1 polymer ?
#
loop_
_entity_poly.entity_id
_entity_poly.type
_entity_poly.pdbx_seq_one_letter_code
_entity_poly.pdbx_strand_id
1 'polypeptide(L)'
;MQTTNKIEPELSQSLRMHSLPHLTVLSLSGCSKVTDDGVELIAENLQKLRALDLSWCPRITDAALEYIACDLNQLEELTLDR
;
A
#
# COMPACT_ATOMS: atom_id res chain seq x y z
N MET A 1 26.79 -1.08 -6.92
CA MET A 1 25.43 -1.17 -7.48
C MET A 1 24.46 -1.29 -6.32
N GLN A 2 24.17 -0.17 -5.65
CA GLN A 2 23.24 -0.12 -4.52
C GLN A 2 22.27 1.01 -4.82
N THR A 3 21.13 0.66 -5.42
CA THR A 3 19.97 1.55 -5.49
C THR A 3 19.03 1.15 -4.38
N THR A 4 19.44 1.41 -3.13
CA THR A 4 18.53 1.40 -2.00
C THR A 4 17.78 2.72 -2.05
N ASN A 5 16.60 2.71 -2.65
CA ASN A 5 15.65 3.82 -2.57
C ASN A 5 15.29 4.01 -1.09
N LYS A 6 16.01 4.91 -0.44
CA LYS A 6 15.63 5.53 0.82
C LYS A 6 14.34 6.28 0.56
N ILE A 7 13.22 5.75 1.05
CA ILE A 7 12.01 6.55 1.24
C ILE A 7 12.23 7.30 2.56
N GLU A 8 12.83 8.49 2.45
CA GLU A 8 12.94 9.49 3.51
C GLU A 8 11.59 10.25 3.65
N PRO A 9 11.13 10.59 4.86
CA PRO A 9 9.78 11.11 5.14
C PRO A 9 9.64 12.64 4.94
N GLU A 10 10.25 13.22 3.91
CA GLU A 10 10.37 14.69 3.73
C GLU A 10 9.59 15.24 2.51
N LEU A 11 8.45 14.66 2.14
CA LEU A 11 7.66 15.14 0.98
C LEU A 11 6.15 15.13 1.19
N SER A 12 5.66 15.59 2.34
CA SER A 12 4.22 15.76 2.58
C SER A 12 3.52 16.82 1.69
N GLN A 13 4.15 17.35 0.63
CA GLN A 13 3.55 18.40 -0.21
C GLN A 13 3.77 18.34 -1.73
N SER A 14 4.45 17.35 -2.35
CA SER A 14 4.70 17.48 -3.81
C SER A 14 4.84 16.20 -4.64
N LEU A 15 4.13 15.14 -4.31
CA LEU A 15 3.92 14.04 -5.25
C LEU A 15 2.45 13.66 -5.21
N ARG A 16 1.68 14.12 -6.21
CA ARG A 16 0.62 13.25 -6.71
C ARG A 16 1.33 11.95 -7.03
N MET A 17 1.19 10.94 -6.15
CA MET A 17 1.59 9.57 -6.43
C MET A 17 1.11 9.33 -7.86
N HIS A 18 2.05 9.08 -8.78
CA HIS A 18 1.69 8.91 -10.18
C HIS A 18 0.65 7.81 -10.17
N SER A 19 -0.61 8.17 -10.43
CA SER A 19 -1.69 7.20 -10.43
C SER A 19 -1.20 6.09 -11.35
N LEU A 20 -1.20 4.86 -10.85
CA LEU A 20 -0.92 3.69 -11.65
C LEU A 20 -2.29 3.14 -12.06
N PRO A 21 -3.00 3.75 -13.04
CA PRO A 21 -4.42 3.49 -13.31
C PRO A 21 -4.68 2.08 -13.86
N HIS A 22 -3.64 1.26 -13.98
CA HIS A 22 -3.69 -0.10 -14.50
C HIS A 22 -3.03 -1.11 -13.55
N LEU A 23 -2.49 -0.68 -12.40
CA LEU A 23 -1.94 -1.64 -11.44
C LEU A 23 -3.10 -2.43 -10.82
N THR A 24 -3.04 -3.75 -10.96
CA THR A 24 -4.06 -4.69 -10.48
C THR A 24 -3.54 -5.60 -9.38
N VAL A 25 -2.22 -5.75 -9.24
CA VAL A 25 -1.59 -6.60 -8.24
C VAL A 25 -0.44 -5.84 -7.60
N LEU A 26 -0.40 -5.81 -6.26
CA LEU A 26 0.66 -5.21 -5.47
C LEU A 26 0.99 -6.14 -4.29
N SER A 27 2.25 -6.55 -4.18
CA SER A 27 2.74 -7.24 -2.98
C SER A 27 3.76 -6.35 -2.27
N LEU A 28 3.52 -6.14 -0.98
CA LEU A 28 4.41 -5.50 -0.03
C LEU A 28 4.80 -6.49 1.07
N SER A 29 4.72 -7.80 0.80
CA SER A 29 5.06 -8.83 1.77
C SER A 29 6.43 -8.59 2.42
N GLY A 30 6.51 -8.68 3.75
CA GLY A 30 7.74 -8.49 4.52
C GLY A 30 8.24 -7.05 4.58
N CYS A 31 7.49 -6.07 4.06
CA CYS A 31 7.90 -4.67 4.09
C CYS A 31 7.77 -4.08 5.50
N SER A 32 8.84 -4.14 6.29
CA SER A 32 8.88 -3.64 7.68
C SER A 32 8.64 -2.14 7.87
N LYS A 33 8.58 -1.37 6.78
CA LYS A 33 8.38 0.09 6.80
C LYS A 33 6.99 0.53 6.34
N VAL A 34 6.17 -0.36 5.80
CA VAL A 34 4.78 -0.01 5.45
C VAL A 34 3.97 0.19 6.73
N THR A 35 3.16 1.24 6.76
CA THR A 35 2.29 1.61 7.88
C THR A 35 0.86 1.77 7.37
N ASP A 36 -0.09 1.90 8.30
CA ASP A 36 -1.49 2.15 7.96
C ASP A 36 -1.65 3.40 7.07
N ASP A 37 -0.96 4.51 7.37
CA ASP A 37 -0.92 5.72 6.52
C ASP A 37 -0.40 5.42 5.09
N GLY A 38 0.53 4.48 4.96
CA GLY A 38 1.02 4.05 3.65
C GLY A 38 -0.04 3.27 2.87
N VAL A 39 -0.87 2.49 3.58
CA VAL A 39 -2.00 1.76 3.00
C VAL A 39 -3.12 2.71 2.61
N GLU A 40 -3.39 3.75 3.40
CA GLU A 40 -4.33 4.84 3.03
C GLU A 40 -3.96 5.43 1.67
N LEU A 41 -2.69 5.84 1.50
CA LEU A 41 -2.21 6.37 0.22
C LEU A 41 -2.34 5.37 -0.93
N ILE A 42 -2.10 4.08 -0.67
CA ILE A 42 -2.31 3.02 -1.67
C ILE A 42 -3.79 2.92 -2.05
N ALA A 43 -4.67 2.91 -1.05
CA ALA A 43 -6.11 2.77 -1.21
C ALA A 43 -6.69 3.94 -2.01
N GLU A 44 -6.28 5.17 -1.71
CA GLU A 44 -6.69 6.39 -2.42
C GLU A 44 -6.24 6.41 -3.89
N ASN A 45 -5.03 5.91 -4.19
CA ASN A 45 -4.41 6.10 -5.51
C ASN A 45 -4.57 4.90 -6.46
N LEU A 46 -4.76 3.68 -5.93
CA LEU A 46 -4.77 2.43 -6.70
C LEU A 46 -6.18 1.82 -6.82
N GLN A 47 -7.12 2.60 -7.34
CA GLN A 47 -8.54 2.26 -7.45
C GLN A 47 -8.88 1.04 -8.34
N LYS A 48 -7.89 0.48 -9.05
CA LYS A 48 -8.05 -0.74 -9.88
C LYS A 48 -7.31 -1.94 -9.31
N LEU A 49 -6.81 -1.85 -8.08
CA LEU A 49 -6.12 -2.95 -7.43
C LEU A 49 -7.11 -4.08 -7.16
N ARG A 50 -6.73 -5.30 -7.57
CA ARG A 50 -7.51 -6.54 -7.42
C ARG A 50 -6.87 -7.49 -6.42
N ALA A 51 -5.53 -7.47 -6.28
CA ALA A 51 -4.82 -8.25 -5.28
C ALA A 51 -3.82 -7.39 -4.51
N LEU A 52 -3.89 -7.46 -3.18
CA LEU A 52 -2.99 -6.77 -2.26
C LEU A 52 -2.44 -7.77 -1.23
N ASP A 53 -1.12 -7.84 -1.14
CA ASP A 53 -0.45 -8.68 -0.16
C ASP A 53 0.35 -7.81 0.83
N LEU A 54 -0.09 -7.83 2.09
CA LEU A 54 0.52 -7.16 3.24
C LEU A 54 1.02 -8.18 4.28
N SER A 55 1.26 -9.43 3.87
CA SER A 55 1.80 -10.45 4.76
C SER A 55 3.15 -10.03 5.36
N TRP A 56 3.43 -10.50 6.57
CA TRP A 56 4.70 -10.22 7.27
C TRP A 56 5.02 -8.72 7.44
N CYS A 57 4.00 -7.84 7.43
CA CYS A 57 4.16 -6.40 7.64
C CYS A 57 3.83 -6.04 9.11
N PRO A 58 4.84 -5.92 10.00
CA PRO A 58 4.64 -5.82 11.45
C PRO A 58 3.99 -4.52 11.93
N ARG A 59 3.86 -3.54 11.04
CA ARG A 59 3.35 -2.20 11.31
C ARG A 59 1.95 -1.96 10.75
N ILE A 60 1.37 -2.97 10.08
CA ILE A 60 -0.01 -2.93 9.62
C ILE A 60 -0.92 -3.39 10.74
N THR A 61 -1.96 -2.60 11.01
CA THR A 61 -2.99 -2.88 12.00
C THR A 61 -4.36 -2.95 11.34
N ASP A 62 -5.39 -3.23 12.14
CA ASP A 62 -6.77 -3.29 11.65
C ASP A 62 -7.24 -1.93 11.09
N ALA A 63 -6.59 -0.82 11.45
CA ALA A 63 -6.87 0.50 10.87
C ALA A 63 -6.62 0.55 9.35
N ALA A 64 -5.60 -0.16 8.85
CA ALA A 64 -5.36 -0.26 7.41
C ALA A 64 -6.53 -0.93 6.67
N LEU A 65 -7.26 -1.82 7.34
CA LEU A 65 -8.39 -2.53 6.75
C LEU A 65 -9.57 -1.59 6.50
N GLU A 66 -9.73 -0.54 7.30
CA GLU A 66 -10.77 0.47 7.06
C GLU A 66 -10.53 1.20 5.74
N TYR A 67 -9.29 1.61 5.45
CA TYR A 67 -8.93 2.24 4.18
C TYR A 67 -9.12 1.30 2.99
N ILE A 68 -8.67 0.04 3.14
CA ILE A 68 -8.84 -0.99 2.11
C ILE A 68 -10.33 -1.20 1.81
N ALA A 69 -11.15 -1.34 2.85
CA ALA A 69 -12.58 -1.61 2.70
C ALA A 69 -13.36 -0.41 2.12
N CYS A 70 -12.95 0.82 2.42
CA CYS A 70 -13.61 2.03 1.93
C CYS A 70 -13.24 2.34 0.46
N ASP A 71 -11.96 2.26 0.11
CA ASP A 71 -11.47 2.82 -1.14
C ASP A 71 -11.13 1.77 -2.21
N LEU A 72 -10.66 0.57 -1.83
CA LEU A 72 -10.29 -0.49 -2.80
C LEU A 72 -11.49 -1.34 -3.23
N ASN A 73 -12.46 -0.69 -3.88
CA ASN A 73 -13.74 -1.28 -4.30
C ASN A 73 -13.64 -2.42 -5.34
N GLN A 74 -12.47 -2.63 -5.94
CA GLN A 74 -12.22 -3.71 -6.91
C GLN A 74 -11.31 -4.81 -6.34
N LEU A 75 -10.98 -4.76 -5.04
CA LEU A 75 -10.12 -5.75 -4.42
C LEU A 75 -10.85 -7.09 -4.33
N GLU A 76 -10.19 -8.13 -4.83
CA GLU A 76 -10.68 -9.52 -4.84
C GLU A 76 -9.87 -10.40 -3.89
N GLU A 77 -8.59 -10.09 -3.70
CA GLU A 77 -7.68 -10.85 -2.87
C GLU A 77 -6.90 -9.92 -1.92
N LEU A 78 -6.98 -10.21 -0.62
CA LEU A 78 -6.21 -9.55 0.42
C LEU A 78 -5.50 -10.61 1.26
N THR A 79 -4.17 -10.52 1.34
CA THR A 79 -3.35 -11.44 2.13
C THR A 79 -2.76 -10.72 3.34
N LEU A 80 -3.07 -11.23 4.53
CA LEU A 80 -2.64 -10.73 5.84
C LEU A 80 -2.05 -11.89 6.68
N ASP A 81 -1.14 -12.66 6.10
CA ASP A 81 -0.50 -13.75 6.85
C ASP A 81 0.61 -13.18 7.77
N ARG A 82 0.64 -13.60 9.04
CA ARG A 82 1.51 -13.04 10.08
C ARG A 82 2.68 -13.91 10.48
#